data_AF-A0A3M2CF76-F1
#
_entry.id   AF-A0A3M2CF76-F1
#
_cell.length_a   1.000
_cell.length_b   1.000
_cell.length_c   1.000
_cell.angle_alpha   90.00
_cell.angle_beta   90.00
_cell.angle_gamma   90.00
#
_symmetry.space_group_name_H-M   'P 1'
#
loop_
_entity.id
_entity.type
_entity.pdbx_description
1 polymer ?
#
loop_
_entity_poly.entity_id
_entity_poly.type
_entity_poly.pdbx_seq_one_letter_code
_entity_poly.pdbx_strand_id
1 'polypeptide(L)'
;MTFLHPLLFAAGAGAVAIPIVIHFLFRRRRKPIAWAAMRFLIEAYKKHQRRLRLEHLLLLAARCLVVLLIALALGRPLAQRAGAALGLAGGRTVYLVIDDTMASALRGEDGETALARHQRTARAVLDTLGAGDRAAVVTLSSPARGVVAPASADLA
;
A
#
# COMPACT_ATOMS: atom_id res chain seq x y z
N MET A 1 -10.50 5.93 5.89
CA MET A 1 -9.31 5.22 5.37
C MET A 1 -9.08 4.02 6.26
N THR A 2 -9.39 2.82 5.78
CA THR A 2 -9.21 1.59 6.56
C THR A 2 -7.74 1.18 6.47
N PHE A 3 -7.10 0.98 7.62
CA PHE A 3 -5.72 0.51 7.73
C PHE A 3 -5.73 -0.91 8.29
N LEU A 4 -4.81 -1.75 7.80
CA LEU A 4 -4.68 -3.12 8.32
C LEU A 4 -4.15 -3.10 9.77
N HIS A 5 -3.25 -2.17 10.07
CA HIS A 5 -2.65 -1.98 11.41
C HIS A 5 -2.71 -0.52 11.85
N PRO A 6 -3.87 -0.05 12.36
CA PRO A 6 -4.07 1.36 12.72
C PRO A 6 -3.15 1.84 13.84
N LEU A 7 -2.82 0.97 14.82
CA LEU A 7 -1.89 1.29 15.91
C LEU A 7 -0.46 1.54 15.42
N LEU A 8 0.03 0.72 14.49
CA LEU A 8 1.37 0.88 13.92
C LEU A 8 1.48 2.17 13.10
N PHE A 9 0.43 2.50 12.35
CA PHE A 9 0.35 3.78 11.66
C PHE A 9 0.38 4.97 12.63
N ALA A 10 -0.43 4.93 13.68
CA ALA A 10 -0.47 6.01 14.68
C ALA A 10 0.90 6.19 15.37
N ALA A 11 1.55 5.09 15.75
CA ALA A 11 2.90 5.12 16.33
C ALA A 11 3.94 5.67 15.34
N GLY A 12 3.91 5.23 14.08
CA GLY A 12 4.82 5.71 13.03
C GLY A 12 4.59 7.19 12.68
N ALA A 13 3.34 7.64 12.64
CA ALA A 13 2.99 9.05 12.46
C ALA A 13 3.49 9.89 13.64
N GLY A 14 3.33 9.39 14.87
CA GLY A 14 3.92 10.00 16.07
C GLY A 14 5.44 10.08 16.02
N ALA A 15 6.11 9.09 15.43
CA ALA A 15 7.57 9.07 15.29
C ALA A 15 8.11 10.22 14.41
N VAL A 16 7.29 10.83 13.55
CA VAL A 16 7.66 12.04 12.78
C VAL A 16 7.99 13.22 13.72
N ALA A 17 7.46 13.22 14.95
CA ALA A 17 7.80 14.24 15.95
C ALA A 17 9.26 14.12 16.42
N ILE A 18 9.88 12.93 16.37
CA ILE A 18 11.25 12.69 16.85
C ILE A 18 12.27 13.60 16.13
N PRO A 19 12.38 13.62 14.78
CA PRO A 19 13.32 14.48 14.09
C PRO A 19 13.05 15.98 14.31
N ILE A 20 11.79 16.36 14.51
CA ILE A 20 11.40 17.75 14.83
C ILE A 20 11.91 18.13 16.21
N VAL A 21 11.63 17.32 17.23
CA VAL A 21 12.07 17.55 18.61
C VAL A 21 13.60 17.59 18.71
N ILE A 22 14.29 16.64 18.06
CA ILE A 22 15.76 16.62 18.00
C ILE A 22 16.28 17.90 17.33
N HIS A 23 15.67 18.36 16.25
CA HIS A 23 16.07 19.61 15.60
C HIS A 23 15.99 20.80 16.56
N PHE A 24 14.90 20.94 17.31
CA PHE A 24 14.73 22.02 18.27
C PHE A 24 15.68 21.91 19.47
N LEU A 25 15.90 20.70 20.00
CA LEU A 25 16.75 20.47 21.16
C LEU A 25 18.24 20.75 20.87
N PHE A 26 18.71 20.36 19.69
CA PHE A 26 20.10 20.56 19.27
C PHE A 26 20.36 21.94 18.64
N ARG A 27 19.34 22.78 18.45
CA ARG A 27 19.49 24.18 18.01
C ARG A 27 19.96 25.11 19.14
N ARG A 28 20.73 24.58 20.10
CA ARG A 28 21.46 25.39 21.09
C ARG A 28 22.46 26.25 20.34
N ARG A 29 22.15 27.55 20.23
CA ARG A 29 23.03 28.56 19.67
C ARG A 29 24.28 28.62 20.55
N ARG A 30 25.44 28.19 20.03
CA ARG A 30 26.72 28.50 20.66
C ARG A 30 26.84 30.03 20.68
N LYS A 31 27.01 30.61 21.87
CA LYS A 31 27.21 32.06 22.00
C LYS A 31 28.50 32.41 21.23
N PRO A 32 28.45 33.31 20.24
CA PRO A 32 29.66 33.73 19.55
C PRO A 32 30.56 34.45 20.55
N ILE A 33 31.85 34.06 20.57
CA ILE A 33 32.87 34.69 21.40
C ILE A 33 33.35 35.95 20.68
N ALA A 34 33.38 37.09 21.36
CA ALA A 34 33.80 38.36 20.76
C ALA A 34 35.34 38.43 20.68
N TRP A 35 35.90 38.13 19.49
CA TRP A 35 37.31 38.38 19.17
C TRP A 35 37.44 38.99 17.77
N ALA A 36 38.51 39.74 17.53
CA ALA A 36 38.66 40.62 16.36
C ALA A 36 38.44 39.93 15.00
N ALA A 37 38.89 38.68 14.85
CA ALA A 37 38.73 37.93 13.59
C ALA A 37 37.30 37.42 13.35
N MET A 38 36.44 37.35 14.38
CA MET A 38 35.07 36.85 14.25
C MET A 38 34.17 37.80 13.44
N ARG A 39 34.54 39.08 13.36
CA ARG A 39 33.78 40.10 12.61
C ARG A 39 33.75 39.78 11.11
N PHE A 40 34.88 39.37 10.54
CA PHE A 40 34.97 38.91 9.14
C PHE A 40 34.18 37.62 8.89
N LEU A 41 34.19 36.69 9.85
CA LEU A 41 33.42 35.44 9.73
C LEU A 41 31.91 35.68 9.77
N ILE A 42 31.44 36.59 10.63
CA ILE A 42 30.03 36.95 10.74
C ILE A 42 29.54 37.68 9.47
N GLU A 43 30.37 38.56 8.89
CA GLU A 43 30.09 39.26 7.62
C GLU A 43 29.91 38.26 6.46
N ALA A 44 30.81 37.28 6.34
CA ALA A 44 30.72 36.20 5.36
C ALA A 44 29.50 35.29 5.60
N TYR A 45 29.20 34.97 6.87
CA TYR A 45 28.08 34.12 7.26
C TYR A 45 26.71 34.75 6.95
N LYS A 46 26.56 36.08 7.08
CA LYS A 46 25.33 36.81 6.71
C LYS A 46 24.94 36.56 5.25
N LYS A 47 25.92 36.47 4.34
CA LYS A 47 25.68 36.23 2.91
C LYS A 47 25.15 34.81 2.64
N HIS A 48 25.63 33.81 3.39
CA HIS A 48 25.24 32.40 3.21
C HIS A 48 24.07 31.93 4.08
N GLN A 49 23.62 32.76 5.03
CA GLN A 49 22.58 32.38 6.00
C GLN A 49 21.24 31.98 5.38
N ARG A 50 20.85 32.56 4.24
CA ARG A 50 19.60 32.19 3.55
C ARG A 50 19.69 30.79 2.95
N ARG A 51 20.81 30.48 2.30
CA ARG A 51 21.03 29.18 1.67
C ARG A 51 21.11 28.05 2.71
N LEU A 52 21.86 28.28 3.80
CA LEU A 52 21.94 27.33 4.91
C LEU A 52 20.58 27.08 5.56
N ARG A 53 19.73 28.10 5.69
CA ARG A 53 18.36 27.93 6.22
C ARG A 53 17.49 27.04 5.31
N LEU A 54 17.58 27.22 3.99
CA LEU A 54 16.84 26.41 3.03
C LEU A 54 17.32 24.96 3.04
N GLU A 55 18.64 24.73 3.01
CA GLU A 55 19.21 23.38 3.08
C GLU A 55 18.78 22.66 4.36
N HIS A 56 18.82 23.33 5.52
CA HIS A 56 18.36 22.76 6.78
C HIS A 56 16.86 22.44 6.79
N LEU A 57 16.02 23.30 6.19
CA LEU A 57 14.58 23.06 6.12
C LEU A 57 14.26 21.88 5.18
N LEU A 58 14.93 21.79 4.03
CA LEU A 58 14.79 20.69 3.10
C LEU A 58 15.27 19.36 3.72
N LEU A 59 16.39 19.36 4.44
CA LEU A 59 16.87 18.19 5.16
C LEU A 59 15.92 17.75 6.27
N LEU A 60 15.31 18.71 6.98
CA LEU A 60 14.29 18.40 8.00
C LEU A 60 13.04 17.79 7.33
N ALA A 61 12.57 18.38 6.25
CA ALA A 61 11.42 17.89 5.49
C ALA A 61 11.68 16.48 4.95
N ALA A 62 12.83 16.23 4.34
CA ALA A 62 13.22 14.92 3.84
C ALA A 62 13.27 13.87 4.96
N ARG A 63 13.84 14.21 6.14
CA ARG A 63 13.89 13.29 7.28
C ARG A 63 12.49 12.96 7.80
N CYS A 64 11.60 13.94 7.88
CA CYS A 64 10.19 13.71 8.26
C CYS A 64 9.46 12.86 7.22
N LEU A 65 9.70 13.14 5.93
CA LEU A 65 9.09 12.41 4.82
C LEU A 65 9.47 10.93 4.84
N VAL A 66 10.75 10.60 5.07
CA VAL A 66 11.20 9.21 5.19
C VAL A 66 10.47 8.47 6.31
N VAL A 67 10.37 9.08 7.51
CA VAL A 67 9.66 8.47 8.64
C VAL A 67 8.17 8.29 8.33
N LEU A 68 7.53 9.27 7.69
CA LEU A 68 6.13 9.19 7.28
C LEU A 68 5.90 8.10 6.23
N LEU A 69 6.80 7.95 5.26
CA LEU A 69 6.73 6.90 4.25
C LEU A 69 6.86 5.51 4.88
N ILE A 70 7.74 5.35 5.88
CA ILE A 70 7.85 4.10 6.64
C ILE A 70 6.56 3.83 7.42
N ALA A 71 5.98 4.83 8.07
CA ALA A 71 4.71 4.70 8.80
C ALA A 71 3.57 4.27 7.86
N LEU A 72 3.51 4.84 6.65
CA LEU A 72 2.54 4.44 5.62
C LEU A 72 2.78 3.02 5.12
N ALA A 73 4.04 2.63 4.89
CA ALA A 73 4.39 1.28 4.47
C ALA A 73 4.02 0.22 5.52
N LEU A 74 4.26 0.51 6.80
CA LEU A 74 3.90 -0.37 7.91
C LEU A 74 2.39 -0.40 8.19
N GLY A 75 1.73 0.75 8.07
CA GLY A 75 0.29 0.87 8.25
C GLY A 75 -0.52 0.09 7.20
N ARG A 76 0.11 -0.25 6.07
CA ARG A 76 -0.50 -0.93 4.90
C ARG A 76 -1.92 -0.40 4.65
N PRO A 77 -2.05 0.88 4.22
CA PRO A 77 -3.36 1.40 3.85
C PRO A 77 -3.99 0.44 2.84
N LEU A 78 -5.27 0.10 3.02
CA LEU A 78 -6.00 -0.68 2.02
C LEU A 78 -6.24 0.20 0.78
N ALA A 79 -5.16 0.47 0.04
CA ALA A 79 -5.12 1.31 -1.13
C ALA A 79 -5.18 0.43 -2.39
N GLN A 80 -6.12 -0.51 -2.41
CA GLN A 80 -6.36 -1.39 -3.58
C GLN A 80 -6.52 -0.56 -4.87
N ARG A 81 -7.12 0.63 -4.76
CA ARG A 81 -7.30 1.57 -5.88
C ARG A 81 -6.04 2.36 -6.27
N ALA A 82 -5.16 2.70 -5.32
CA ALA A 82 -3.94 3.47 -5.61
C ALA A 82 -2.85 2.61 -6.25
N GLY A 83 -2.73 1.35 -5.81
CA GLY A 83 -1.85 0.36 -6.47
C GLY A 83 -2.30 0.07 -7.91
N ALA A 84 -3.62 -0.06 -8.14
CA ALA A 84 -4.18 -0.24 -9.46
C ALA A 84 -3.94 0.98 -10.38
N ALA A 85 -4.13 2.21 -9.87
CA ALA A 85 -3.91 3.44 -10.63
C ALA A 85 -2.44 3.65 -11.05
N LEU A 86 -1.49 3.08 -10.30
CA LEU A 86 -0.05 3.14 -10.61
C LEU A 86 0.44 1.92 -11.40
N GLY A 87 -0.44 0.98 -11.76
CA GLY A 87 -0.04 -0.29 -12.41
C GLY A 87 0.82 -1.20 -11.52
N LEU A 88 0.85 -0.93 -10.21
CA LEU A 88 1.64 -1.66 -9.21
C LEU A 88 0.82 -2.72 -8.47
N ALA A 89 -0.47 -2.84 -8.79
CA ALA A 89 -1.28 -3.95 -8.29
C ALA A 89 -0.78 -5.24 -8.93
N GLY A 90 -0.13 -6.10 -8.13
CA GLY A 90 0.16 -7.47 -8.56
C GLY A 90 -1.15 -8.18 -8.89
N GLY A 91 -1.14 -8.97 -9.97
CA GLY A 91 -2.29 -9.73 -10.42
C GLY A 91 -2.87 -10.61 -9.32
N ARG A 92 -4.19 -10.60 -9.15
CA ARG A 92 -4.92 -11.46 -8.23
C ARG A 92 -5.05 -12.85 -8.83
N THR A 93 -4.67 -13.89 -8.07
CA THR A 93 -4.98 -15.27 -8.44
C THR A 93 -6.26 -15.71 -7.75
N VAL A 94 -7.30 -16.04 -8.51
CA VAL A 94 -8.60 -16.49 -8.01
C VAL A 94 -8.80 -17.97 -8.32
N TYR A 95 -9.12 -18.76 -7.30
CA TYR A 95 -9.54 -20.15 -7.45
C TYR A 95 -11.05 -20.24 -7.32
N LEU A 96 -11.73 -20.54 -8.42
CA LEU A 96 -13.17 -20.79 -8.46
C LEU A 96 -13.40 -22.29 -8.21
N VAL A 97 -14.00 -22.60 -7.08
CA VAL A 97 -14.36 -23.98 -6.70
C VAL A 97 -15.85 -24.15 -6.92
N ILE A 98 -16.23 -24.97 -7.90
CA ILE A 98 -17.62 -25.14 -8.34
C ILE A 98 -18.12 -26.51 -7.89
N ASP A 99 -19.25 -26.53 -7.19
CA ASP A 99 -19.98 -27.77 -6.91
C ASP A 99 -20.76 -28.20 -8.15
N ASP A 100 -20.33 -29.32 -8.73
CA ASP A 100 -20.92 -30.04 -9.87
C ASP A 100 -21.40 -31.45 -9.48
N THR A 101 -21.60 -31.71 -8.18
CA THR A 101 -22.18 -32.97 -7.71
C THR A 101 -23.63 -33.11 -8.15
N MET A 102 -24.19 -34.32 -8.01
CA MET A 102 -25.59 -34.62 -8.37
C MET A 102 -26.60 -33.73 -7.64
N ALA A 103 -26.28 -33.25 -6.43
CA ALA A 103 -27.12 -32.30 -5.69
C ALA A 103 -27.24 -30.95 -6.42
N SER A 104 -26.23 -30.55 -7.20
CA SER A 104 -26.25 -29.27 -7.92
C SER A 104 -27.27 -29.23 -9.07
N ALA A 105 -27.77 -30.40 -9.50
CA ALA A 105 -28.81 -30.53 -10.51
C ALA A 105 -30.23 -30.28 -9.97
N LEU A 106 -30.39 -30.19 -8.65
CA LEU A 106 -31.67 -29.84 -8.03
C LEU A 106 -32.06 -28.40 -8.40
N ARG A 107 -33.34 -28.21 -8.72
CA ARG A 107 -33.91 -26.90 -9.03
C ARG A 107 -34.38 -26.24 -7.74
N GLY A 108 -34.01 -24.97 -7.58
CA GLY A 108 -34.54 -24.12 -6.51
C GLY A 108 -35.97 -23.66 -6.80
N GLU A 109 -36.50 -22.82 -5.91
CA GLU A 109 -37.83 -22.20 -6.06
C GLU A 109 -37.94 -21.32 -7.32
N ASP A 110 -36.81 -20.81 -7.81
CA ASP A 110 -36.68 -20.02 -9.03
C ASP A 110 -36.59 -20.88 -10.31
N GLY A 111 -36.67 -22.21 -10.20
CA GLY A 111 -36.59 -23.14 -11.33
C GLY A 111 -35.17 -23.33 -11.88
N GLU A 112 -34.18 -22.61 -11.36
CA GLU A 112 -32.78 -22.70 -11.75
C GLU A 112 -32.05 -23.79 -10.96
N THR A 113 -31.14 -24.49 -11.63
CA THR A 113 -30.27 -25.45 -10.94
C THR A 113 -29.20 -24.72 -10.14
N ALA A 114 -28.78 -25.29 -9.00
CA ALA A 114 -27.67 -24.73 -8.23
C ALA A 114 -26.39 -24.62 -9.08
N LEU A 115 -26.15 -25.55 -10.00
CA LEU A 115 -25.04 -25.48 -10.96
C LEU A 115 -25.12 -24.23 -11.87
N ALA A 116 -26.31 -23.91 -12.39
CA ALA A 116 -26.49 -22.71 -13.23
C ALA A 116 -26.21 -21.43 -12.42
N ARG A 117 -26.60 -21.40 -11.15
CA ARG A 117 -26.30 -20.31 -10.22
C ARG A 117 -24.80 -20.19 -9.96
N HIS A 118 -24.11 -21.31 -9.71
CA HIS A 118 -22.65 -21.33 -9.54
C HIS A 118 -21.92 -20.79 -10.78
N GLN A 119 -22.34 -21.22 -11.98
CA GLN A 119 -21.77 -20.72 -13.25
C GLN A 119 -21.99 -19.22 -13.44
N ARG A 120 -23.19 -18.72 -13.13
CA ARG A 120 -23.50 -17.28 -13.24
C ARG A 120 -22.65 -16.45 -12.29
N THR A 121 -22.54 -16.87 -11.04
CA THR A 121 -21.69 -16.19 -10.04
C THR A 121 -20.22 -16.26 -10.41
N ALA A 122 -19.74 -17.41 -10.91
CA ALA A 122 -18.37 -17.57 -11.37
C ALA A 122 -18.04 -16.61 -12.52
N ARG A 123 -18.93 -16.46 -13.52
CA ARG A 123 -18.78 -15.48 -14.59
C ARG A 123 -18.75 -14.05 -14.06
N ALA A 124 -19.67 -13.69 -13.16
CA ALA A 124 -19.67 -12.37 -12.54
C ALA A 124 -18.36 -12.06 -11.80
N VAL A 125 -17.71 -13.06 -11.18
CA VAL A 125 -16.39 -12.89 -10.57
C VAL A 125 -15.29 -12.72 -11.62
N LEU A 126 -15.31 -13.53 -12.70
CA LEU A 126 -14.36 -13.41 -13.81
C LEU A 126 -14.44 -12.03 -14.48
N ASP A 127 -15.65 -11.47 -14.62
CA ASP A 127 -15.88 -10.14 -15.19
C ASP A 127 -15.28 -9.01 -14.32
N THR A 128 -14.99 -9.28 -13.04
CA THR A 128 -14.27 -8.32 -12.17
C THR A 128 -12.76 -8.38 -12.29
N LEU A 129 -12.22 -9.38 -13.00
CA LEU A 129 -10.78 -9.56 -13.14
C LEU A 129 -10.21 -8.65 -14.22
N GLY A 130 -9.07 -8.05 -13.91
CA GLY A 130 -8.37 -7.12 -14.79
C GLY A 130 -7.14 -7.73 -15.48
N ALA A 131 -6.45 -6.90 -16.25
CA ALA A 131 -5.18 -7.29 -16.87
C ALA A 131 -4.14 -7.69 -15.80
N GLY A 132 -3.65 -8.92 -15.89
CA GLY A 132 -2.66 -9.48 -14.96
C GLY A 132 -3.25 -10.44 -13.92
N ASP A 133 -4.57 -10.45 -13.74
CA ASP A 133 -5.24 -11.42 -12.88
C ASP A 133 -5.21 -12.83 -13.50
N ARG A 134 -5.27 -13.86 -12.64
CA ARG A 134 -5.25 -15.26 -13.05
C ARG A 134 -6.43 -15.99 -12.43
N ALA A 135 -7.08 -16.87 -13.18
CA ALA A 135 -8.17 -17.69 -12.69
C ALA A 135 -7.86 -19.19 -12.86
N ALA A 136 -8.23 -19.98 -11.86
CA ALA A 136 -8.29 -21.43 -11.94
C ALA A 136 -9.73 -21.88 -11.62
N VAL A 137 -10.16 -22.96 -12.27
CA VAL A 137 -11.47 -23.58 -12.03
C VAL A 137 -11.26 -25.00 -11.57
N VAL A 138 -11.84 -25.35 -10.43
CA VAL A 138 -11.79 -26.68 -9.81
C VAL A 138 -13.21 -27.14 -9.51
N THR A 139 -13.54 -28.36 -9.88
CA THR A 139 -14.83 -28.98 -9.55
C THR A 139 -14.75 -29.86 -8.31
N LEU A 140 -15.85 -29.96 -7.58
CA LEU A 140 -15.94 -30.68 -6.29
C LEU A 140 -16.46 -32.12 -6.41
N SER A 141 -16.99 -32.53 -7.57
CA SER A 141 -17.36 -33.93 -7.82
C SER A 141 -16.18 -34.85 -7.53
N SER A 142 -16.46 -36.07 -7.05
CA SER A 142 -15.39 -37.02 -6.72
C SER A 142 -15.00 -37.83 -7.97
N PRO A 143 -13.72 -37.86 -8.37
CA PRO A 143 -12.59 -37.12 -7.78
C PRO A 143 -12.55 -35.65 -8.23
N ALA A 144 -12.13 -34.76 -7.31
CA ALA A 144 -12.04 -33.33 -7.59
C ALA A 144 -11.11 -33.06 -8.78
N ARG A 145 -11.57 -32.26 -9.74
CA ARG A 145 -10.86 -32.06 -11.01
C ARG A 145 -10.55 -30.59 -11.25
N GLY A 146 -9.29 -30.28 -11.53
CA GLY A 146 -8.91 -28.98 -12.08
C GLY A 146 -9.35 -28.90 -13.54
N VAL A 147 -10.41 -28.14 -13.82
CA VAL A 147 -10.86 -27.88 -15.19
C VAL A 147 -9.89 -26.93 -15.88
N VAL A 148 -9.43 -25.91 -15.14
CA VAL A 148 -8.35 -25.00 -15.54
C VAL A 148 -7.36 -24.92 -14.40
N ALA A 149 -6.31 -25.75 -14.47
CA ALA A 149 -5.21 -25.78 -13.51
C ALA A 149 -3.89 -26.10 -14.25
N PRO A 150 -2.80 -25.33 -14.05
CA PRO A 150 -2.66 -24.19 -13.12
C PRO A 150 -3.45 -22.94 -13.55
N ALA A 151 -3.56 -21.94 -12.66
CA ALA A 151 -4.32 -20.72 -12.93
C ALA A 151 -3.83 -20.00 -14.20
N SER A 152 -4.75 -19.75 -15.13
CA SER A 152 -4.49 -19.10 -16.42
C SER A 152 -4.67 -17.59 -16.32
N ALA A 153 -3.86 -16.83 -17.06
CA ALA A 153 -4.06 -15.39 -17.27
C ALA A 153 -4.96 -15.10 -18.48
N ASP A 154 -5.28 -16.13 -19.26
CA ASP A 154 -6.22 -16.05 -20.39
C ASP A 154 -7.63 -16.20 -19.84
N LEU A 155 -8.37 -15.08 -19.82
CA LEU A 155 -9.70 -14.94 -19.21
C LEU A 155 -10.81 -14.78 -20.26
N ALA A 156 -10.50 -14.92 -21.56
CA ALA A 156 -11.40 -14.72 -22.69
C ALA A 156 -12.09 -16.01 -23.17
#